data_AF-A0ABD6G3X1-F1
#
_entry.id   AF-A0ABD6G3X1-F1
#
_cell.length_a   1.000
_cell.length_b   1.000
_cell.length_c   1.000
_cell.angle_alpha   90.00
_cell.angle_beta   90.00
_cell.angle_gamma   90.00
#
_symmetry.space_group_name_H-M   'P 1'
#
loop_
_entity.id
_entity.type
_entity.pdbx_description
1 polymer ?
#
loop_
_entity_poly.entity_id
_entity_poly.type
_entity_poly.pdbx_seq_one_letter_code
_entity_poly.pdbx_strand_id
1 'polypeptide(L)' 'NLPHIKNPLTPREKDVLAELTKGKSNREIASSLFVTEKTVKTHISNIFAKLEVQDRTQAALYAVKHGLTEGSGEGK' A
#
# COMPACT_ATOMS: atom_id res chain seq x y z
N ASN A 1 -7.13 -15.33 11.57
CA ASN A 1 -5.72 -15.10 11.18
C ASN A 1 -5.73 -14.08 10.05
N LEU A 2 -5.10 -12.92 10.23
CA LEU A 2 -5.19 -11.79 9.29
C LEU A 2 -4.32 -12.03 8.04
N PRO A 3 -4.75 -11.61 6.83
CA PRO A 3 -4.02 -11.86 5.58
C PRO A 3 -2.54 -11.43 5.62
N HIS A 4 -2.27 -10.22 6.13
CA HIS A 4 -0.92 -9.66 6.22
C HIS A 4 0.01 -10.36 7.23
N ILE A 5 -0.53 -11.20 8.12
CA ILE A 5 0.27 -12.04 9.04
C ILE A 5 0.72 -13.32 8.35
N LYS A 6 -0.12 -13.88 7.46
CA LYS A 6 0.23 -15.04 6.64
C LYS A 6 1.17 -14.65 5.51
N ASN A 7 0.85 -13.57 4.80
CA ASN A 7 1.61 -13.06 3.67
C ASN A 7 2.05 -11.61 3.95
N PRO A 8 3.16 -11.42 4.66
CA PRO A 8 3.64 -10.08 4.97
C PRO A 8 3.96 -9.27 3.71
N LEU A 9 3.63 -7.98 3.79
CA LEU A 9 4.05 -7.00 2.79
C LEU A 9 5.56 -6.78 2.90
N THR A 10 6.23 -6.75 1.76
CA THR A 10 7.62 -6.31 1.63
C THR A 10 7.74 -4.82 1.99
N PRO A 11 8.94 -4.33 2.33
CA PRO A 11 9.15 -2.90 2.61
C PRO A 11 8.61 -2.01 1.50
N ARG A 12 8.87 -2.38 0.24
CA ARG A 12 8.41 -1.60 -0.92
C ARG A 12 6.89 -1.59 -1.10
N GLU A 13 6.24 -2.71 -0.81
CA GLU A 13 4.76 -2.77 -0.82
C GLU A 13 4.16 -1.92 0.30
N LYS A 14 4.81 -1.84 1.47
CA LYS A 14 4.40 -0.94 2.55
C LYS A 14 4.55 0.53 2.15
N ASP A 15 5.66 0.91 1.52
CA ASP A 15 5.86 2.27 1.00
C ASP A 15 4.77 2.65 -0.01
N VAL A 16 4.49 1.76 -0.97
CA VAL A 16 3.42 1.95 -1.96
C VAL A 16 2.05 2.05 -1.29
N LEU A 17 1.77 1.19 -0.30
CA LEU A 17 0.51 1.21 0.44
C LEU A 17 0.35 2.52 1.25
N ALA A 18 1.42 3.03 1.85
CA ALA A 18 1.41 4.29 2.57
C ALA A 18 1.06 5.46 1.65
N GLU A 19 1.71 5.57 0.50
CA GLU A 19 1.40 6.61 -0.48
C GLU A 19 -0.01 6.43 -1.08
N LEU A 20 -0.46 5.18 -1.22
CA LEU A 20 -1.81 4.85 -1.66
C LEU A 20 -2.88 5.34 -0.69
N THR A 21 -2.67 5.17 0.62
CA THR A 21 -3.60 5.67 1.66
C THR A 21 -3.73 7.19 1.68
N LYS A 22 -2.70 7.91 1.24
CA LYS A 22 -2.72 9.38 1.07
C LYS A 22 -3.53 9.85 -0.15
N GLY A 23 -4.11 8.93 -0.92
CA GLY A 23 -4.91 9.25 -2.10
C GLY A 23 -4.11 9.49 -3.39
N LYS A 24 -2.78 9.31 -3.37
CA LYS A 24 -1.90 9.58 -4.52
C LYS A 24 -2.14 8.65 -5.72
N SER A 25 -2.25 9.19 -6.93
CA SER A 25 -2.31 8.38 -8.15
C SER A 25 -1.07 7.52 -8.37
N ASN A 26 -1.15 6.49 -9.21
CA ASN A 26 0.01 5.62 -9.49
C ASN A 26 1.22 6.40 -10.02
N ARG A 27 0.97 7.49 -10.76
CA ARG A 27 2.00 8.42 -11.24
C ARG A 27 2.66 9.19 -10.12
N GLU A 28 1.88 9.72 -9.17
CA GLU A 28 2.43 10.43 -8.02
C GLU A 28 3.21 9.50 -7.08
N ILE A 29 2.73 8.27 -6.88
CA ILE A 29 3.44 7.23 -6.12
C ILE A 29 4.76 6.89 -6.83
N ALA A 30 4.72 6.72 -8.15
CA ALA A 30 5.90 6.43 -8.96
C ALA A 30 6.97 7.53 -8.82
N SER A 31 6.56 8.80 -8.90
CA SER A 31 7.43 9.94 -8.65
C SER A 31 7.95 9.98 -7.21
N SER A 32 7.09 9.76 -6.21
CA SER A 32 7.48 9.82 -4.79
C SER A 32 8.47 8.73 -4.41
N LEU A 33 8.38 7.56 -5.05
CA LEU A 33 9.22 6.40 -4.76
C LEU A 33 10.36 6.21 -5.78
N PHE A 34 10.52 7.11 -6.76
CA PHE A 34 11.54 7.02 -7.81
C PHE A 34 11.49 5.70 -8.62
N VAL A 35 10.28 5.27 -9.01
CA VAL A 35 10.04 4.10 -9.88
C VAL A 35 9.11 4.44 -11.02
N THR A 36 8.85 3.47 -11.91
CA THR A 36 7.88 3.63 -13.00
C THR A 36 6.44 3.34 -12.52
N GLU A 37 5.46 3.93 -13.20
CA GLU A 37 4.04 3.61 -12.97
C GLU A 37 3.72 2.12 -13.15
N LYS A 38 4.41 1.45 -14.07
CA LYS A 38 4.29 0.01 -14.28
C LYS A 38 4.71 -0.77 -13.03
N THR A 39 5.83 -0.40 -12.42
CA THR A 39 6.32 -0.98 -11.17
C THR A 39 5.33 -0.77 -10.03
N VAL A 40 4.75 0.44 -9.91
CA VAL A 40 3.71 0.72 -8.91
C VAL A 40 2.49 -0.16 -9.11
N LYS A 41 1.99 -0.31 -10.35
CA LYS A 41 0.87 -1.20 -10.66
C LYS A 41 1.15 -2.63 -10.21
N THR A 42 2.35 -3.15 -10.48
CA THR A 42 2.75 -4.50 -10.02
C THR A 42 2.71 -4.62 -8.49
N HIS A 43 3.24 -3.63 -7.75
CA HIS A 43 3.16 -3.64 -6.30
C HIS A 43 1.71 -3.58 -5.80
N ILE A 44 0.86 -2.75 -6.41
CA ILE A 44 -0.57 -2.65 -6.04
C ILE A 44 -1.29 -3.99 -6.27
N SER A 45 -1.08 -4.65 -7.40
CA SER A 45 -1.64 -5.98 -7.67
C SER A 45 -1.22 -7.01 -6.61
N ASN A 46 0.05 -7.00 -6.22
CA ASN A 46 0.56 -7.92 -5.19
C ASN A 46 -0.01 -7.59 -3.81
N ILE A 47 -0.12 -6.30 -3.46
CA ILE A 47 -0.76 -5.85 -2.22
C ILE A 47 -2.20 -6.35 -2.16
N PHE A 48 -2.97 -6.21 -3.25
CA PHE A 48 -4.36 -6.65 -3.30
C PHE A 48 -4.47 -8.16 -3.05
N ALA A 49 -3.63 -8.94 -3.72
CA ALA A 49 -3.56 -10.39 -3.52
C ALA A 49 -3.16 -10.77 -2.08
N LYS A 50 -2.19 -10.08 -1.49
CA LYS A 50 -1.72 -10.36 -0.11
C LYS A 50 -2.72 -9.93 0.97
N LEU A 51 -3.44 -8.83 0.75
CA LEU A 51 -4.44 -8.31 1.68
C LEU A 51 -5.83 -8.90 1.46
N GLU A 52 -6.02 -9.69 0.39
CA GLU A 52 -7.30 -10.28 0.00
C GLU A 52 -8.39 -9.22 -0.23
N VAL A 53 -8.01 -8.11 -0.88
CA VAL A 53 -8.87 -6.98 -1.25
C VAL A 53 -8.97 -6.84 -2.76
N GLN A 54 -10.05 -6.23 -3.24
CA GLN A 54 -10.36 -6.17 -4.68
C GLN A 54 -10.01 -4.82 -5.30
N ASP A 55 -9.97 -3.76 -4.49
CA ASP A 55 -9.76 -2.41 -5.00
C ASP A 55 -8.94 -1.54 -4.06
N ARG A 56 -8.56 -0.38 -4.59
CA ARG A 56 -7.73 0.62 -3.93
C ARG A 56 -8.36 1.14 -2.65
N THR A 57 -9.67 1.37 -2.63
CA THR A 57 -10.38 1.88 -1.46
C THR A 57 -10.35 0.84 -0.35
N GLN A 58 -10.62 -0.42 -0.68
CA GLN A 58 -10.50 -1.52 0.28
C GLN A 58 -9.07 -1.66 0.83
N ALA A 59 -8.05 -1.58 -0.02
CA ALA A 59 -6.66 -1.62 0.42
C ALA A 59 -6.31 -0.46 1.38
N ALA A 60 -6.77 0.75 1.07
CA ALA A 60 -6.55 1.92 1.94
C ALA A 60 -7.26 1.77 3.30
N LEU A 61 -8.53 1.38 3.30
CA LEU A 61 -9.29 1.14 4.52
C LEU A 61 -8.68 0.03 5.37
N TYR A 62 -8.24 -1.06 4.73
CA TYR A 62 -7.57 -2.17 5.40
C TYR A 62 -6.28 -1.70 6.07
N ALA A 63 -5.47 -0.93 5.37
CA ALA A 63 -4.21 -0.40 5.88
C ALA A 63 -4.41 0.48 7.13
N VAL A 64 -5.40 1.40 7.07
CA VAL A 64 -5.75 2.27 8.20
C VAL A 64 -6.27 1.47 9.39
N LYS A 65 -7.18 0.52 9.15
CA LYS A 65 -7.78 -0.32 10.19
C LYS A 65 -6.74 -1.16 10.94
N HIS A 66 -5.66 -1.55 10.28
CA HIS A 66 -4.65 -2.48 10.80
C HIS A 66 -3.28 -1.83 11.05
N GLY A 67 -3.14 -0.50 10.96
CA GLY A 67 -1.89 0.21 11.24
C GLY A 67 -0.73 -0.15 10.30
N LEU A 68 -1.02 -0.52 9.04
CA LEU A 68 0.01 -1.04 8.13
C LEU A 68 0.88 0.04 7.46
N THR A 69 0.55 1.31 7.67
CA THR A 69 1.18 2.45 7.00
C THR A 69 1.86 3.42 7.96
N GLU A 70 2.11 2.99 9.20
CA GLU A 70 2.85 3.77 10.19
C GLU A 70 4.36 3.66 9.96
N GLY A 71 4.84 4.57 9.11
CA GLY A 71 6.24 4.95 8.98
C GLY A 71 6.29 6.45 8.69
N SER A 72 6.51 7.25 9.74
CA SER A 72 6.72 8.70 9.74
C SER A 72 5.50 9.57 9.35
N GLY A 73 4.79 10.07 10.37
CA GLY A 73 3.82 11.16 10.21
C GLY A 73 2.86 11.23 11.37
N GLU A 74 3.16 12.12 12.32
CA GLU A 74 2.33 12.50 13.46
C GLU A 74 0.84 12.62 13.10
N GLY A 75 0.02 11.87 13.84
CA GLY A 75 -1.43 11.89 13.75
C GLY A 75 -2.07 12.10 15.12
N LYS A 76 -1.60 13.13 15.84
CA LYS A 76 -2.11 13.71 17.10
C LYS A 76 -2.01 12.87 18.37
#